data_AF-A0A842LHY1-F1
#
_entry.id   AF-A0A842LHY1-F1
#
_cell.length_a   1.000
_cell.length_b   1.000
_cell.length_c   1.000
_cell.angle_alpha   90.00
_cell.angle_beta   90.00
_cell.angle_gamma   90.00
#
_symmetry.space_group_name_H-M   'P 1'
#
loop_
_entity.id
_entity.type
_entity.pdbx_description
1 polymer ?
#
loop_
_entity_poly.entity_id
_entity_poly.type
_entity_poly.pdbx_seq_one_letter_code
_entity_poly.pdbx_strand_id
1 'polypeptide(L)' 'MERRQLTCPLCGGTSFKFEDGKLDSKWGFTAHKVKIAICESCGYIMMFYKGRTIWDFD' A
#
# COMPACT_ATOMS: atom_id res chain seq x y z
N MET A 1 -12.85 6.79 21.15
CA MET A 1 -12.27 6.03 20.02
C MET A 1 -10.91 6.64 19.71
N GLU A 2 -9.84 5.93 20.02
CA GLU A 2 -8.49 6.37 19.69
C GLU A 2 -8.28 6.27 18.17
N ARG A 3 -8.09 7.41 17.49
CA ARG A 3 -7.74 7.40 16.07
C ARG A 3 -6.27 7.10 15.95
N ARG A 4 -5.93 5.86 15.61
CA ARG A 4 -4.54 5.49 15.29
C ARG A 4 -4.10 6.27 14.06
N GLN A 5 -3.20 7.22 14.26
CA GLN A 5 -2.57 7.97 13.19
C GLN A 5 -1.41 7.16 12.62
N LEU A 6 -1.27 7.15 11.29
CA LEU A 6 -0.15 6.50 10.64
C LEU A 6 1.13 7.32 10.88
N THR A 7 2.22 6.64 11.22
CA THR A 7 3.54 7.25 11.48
C THR A 7 4.61 6.51 10.69
N CYS A 8 5.55 7.26 10.10
CA CYS A 8 6.61 6.69 9.29
C CYS A 8 7.61 5.98 10.21
N PRO A 9 7.88 4.68 10.01
CA PRO A 9 8.77 3.94 10.89
C PRO A 9 10.24 4.33 10.74
N LEU A 10 10.62 5.04 9.67
CA LEU A 10 11.99 5.52 9.47
C LEU A 10 12.26 6.90 10.08
N CYS A 11 11.35 7.87 9.87
CA CYS A 11 11.61 9.27 10.25
C CYS A 11 10.60 9.86 11.23
N GLY A 12 9.58 9.11 11.64
CA GLY A 12 8.51 9.60 12.51
C GLY A 12 7.51 10.56 11.85
N GLY A 13 7.65 10.85 10.55
CA GLY A 13 6.75 11.74 9.82
C GLY A 13 5.32 11.21 9.73
N THR A 14 4.34 12.11 9.69
CA THR A 14 2.91 11.78 9.66
C THR A 14 2.20 12.21 8.37
N SER A 15 2.93 12.83 7.43
CA SER A 15 2.41 13.21 6.12
C SER A 15 2.74 12.15 5.07
N PHE A 16 1.73 11.74 4.31
CA PHE A 16 1.83 10.66 3.34
C PHE A 16 1.06 10.99 2.07
N LYS A 17 1.70 10.73 0.93
CA LYS A 17 1.01 10.58 -0.35
C LYS A 17 0.49 9.14 -0.45
N PHE A 18 -0.77 8.99 -0.82
CA PHE A 18 -1.38 7.67 -1.01
C PHE A 18 -1.61 7.37 -2.48
N GLU A 19 -1.25 6.16 -2.89
CA GLU A 19 -1.47 5.65 -4.24
C GLU A 19 -2.11 4.26 -4.16
N ASP A 20 -2.90 3.87 -5.16
CA ASP A 20 -3.40 2.51 -5.30
C ASP A 20 -2.52 1.75 -6.29
N GLY A 21 -2.17 0.50 -5.97
CA GLY A 21 -1.30 -0.34 -6.78
C GLY A 21 -1.87 -1.73 -7.00
N LYS A 22 -1.38 -2.40 -8.05
CA LYS A 22 -1.58 -3.82 -8.31
C LYS A 22 -0.21 -4.51 -8.31
N LEU A 23 -0.12 -5.64 -7.62
CA LEU A 23 1.05 -6.52 -7.61
C LEU A 23 0.65 -7.86 -8.22
N ASP A 24 1.24 -8.21 -9.36
CA ASP A 24 0.98 -9.49 -9.99
C ASP A 24 1.70 -10.61 -9.24
N SER A 25 0.99 -11.70 -9.00
CA SER A 25 1.60 -12.91 -8.44
C SER A 25 2.61 -13.50 -9.42
N LYS A 26 3.68 -14.10 -8.89
CA LYS A 26 4.77 -14.70 -9.68
C LYS A 26 4.30 -15.77 -10.70
N TRP A 27 3.14 -16.36 -10.47
CA TRP A 27 2.54 -17.38 -11.32
C TRP A 27 1.35 -16.86 -12.15
N GLY A 28 1.08 -15.55 -12.18
CA GLY A 28 0.13 -14.91 -13.10
C GLY A 28 -1.36 -15.10 -12.81
N PHE A 29 -1.75 -15.96 -11.87
CA PHE A 29 -3.17 -16.29 -11.63
C PHE A 29 -3.90 -15.33 -10.66
N THR A 30 -3.18 -14.41 -10.03
CA THR A 30 -3.75 -13.54 -8.99
C THR A 30 -3.05 -12.19 -9.02
N ALA A 31 -3.83 -11.12 -8.97
CA ALA A 31 -3.33 -9.76 -8.75
C ALA A 31 -3.71 -9.31 -7.34
N HIS A 32 -2.73 -8.79 -6.59
CA HIS A 32 -2.92 -8.26 -5.25
C HIS A 32 -3.13 -6.76 -5.34
N LYS A 33 -4.28 -6.27 -4.85
CA LYS A 33 -4.54 -4.85 -4.69
C LYS A 33 -3.84 -4.37 -3.42
N VAL A 34 -3.02 -3.34 -3.56
CA VAL A 34 -2.33 -2.70 -2.44
C VAL A 34 -2.64 -1.22 -2.41
N LYS A 35 -2.64 -0.65 -1.21
CA LYS A 35 -2.56 0.80 -1.03
C LYS A 35 -1.14 1.13 -0.61
N ILE A 36 -0.50 2.02 -1.35
CA ILE A 36 0.86 2.47 -1.13
C ILE A 36 0.79 3.79 -0.39
N ALA A 37 1.52 3.91 0.71
CA ALA A 37 1.72 5.17 1.43
C ALA A 37 3.19 5.56 1.33
N ILE A 38 3.45 6.72 0.74
CA ILE A 38 4.79 7.26 0.53
C ILE A 38 4.96 8.40 1.52
N CYS A 39 5.93 8.30 2.43
CA CYS A 39 6.23 9.37 3.37
C CYS A 39 6.77 10.59 2.63
N GLU A 40 6.10 11.74 2.77
CA GLU A 40 6.52 12.97 2.07
C GLU A 40 7.82 13.56 2.64
N SER A 41 8.21 13.17 3.86
CA SER A 41 9.41 13.68 4.53
C SER A 41 10.70 12.95 4.12
N CYS A 42 10.65 11.63 3.90
CA CYS A 42 11.85 10.83 3.63
C CYS A 42 11.70 9.84 2.46
N GLY A 43 10.53 9.78 1.82
CA GLY A 43 10.27 8.87 0.70
C GLY A 43 10.03 7.41 1.08
N TYR A 44 10.03 7.04 2.37
CA TYR A 44 9.79 5.67 2.78
C TYR A 44 8.41 5.17 2.35
N ILE A 45 8.37 3.95 1.81
CA ILE A 45 7.17 3.35 1.24
C ILE A 45 6.64 2.26 2.16
N MET A 46 5.37 2.37 2.53
CA MET A 46 4.61 1.31 3.19
C MET A 46 3.51 0.80 2.25
N MET A 47 3.38 -0.53 2.16
CA MET A 47 2.33 -1.17 1.37
C MET A 47 1.32 -1.84 2.29
N PHE A 48 0.05 -1.47 2.14
CA PHE A 48 -1.09 -2.05 2.85
C PHE A 48 -1.86 -2.95 1.91
N TYR A 49 -2.01 -4.22 2.27
CA TYR A 49 -2.78 -5.16 1.48
C TYR A 49 -4.28 -4.85 1.56
N LYS A 50 -4.93 -4.67 0.40
CA LYS A 50 -6.38 -4.44 0.31
C LYS A 50 -7.17 -5.70 -0.06
N GLY A 51 -6.50 -6.70 -0.63
CA GLY A 51 -7.14 -7.92 -1.11
C GLY A 51 -6.55 -8.37 -2.43
N ARG A 52 -7.14 -9.41 -3.02
CA ARG A 52 -6.72 -9.96 -4.31
C ARG A 52 -7.89 -10.05 -5.27
N THR A 53 -7.61 -9.93 -6.56
CA THR A 53 -8.48 -10.35 -7.65
C THR A 53 -7.93 -11.66 -8.23
N ILE A 54 -8.80 -12.67 -8.30
CA ILE A 54 -8.53 -13.96 -8.91
C ILE A 54 -9.30 -13.92 -10.23
N TRP A 55 -8.59 -13.78 -11.36
CA TRP A 55 -9.11 -13.67 -12.74
C TRP A 55 -9.98 -12.43 -13.06
N ASP A 56 -9.42 -11.49 -13.86
CA ASP A 56 -10.20 -10.62 -14.78
C ASP A 56 -10.33 -11.42 -16.09
N PHE A 57 -11.39 -12.25 -16.24
CA PHE A 57 -11.82 -12.71 -17.56
C PHE A 57 -12.69 -11.59 -18.15
N ASP A 58 -12.11 -10.79 -19.04
CA ASP A 58 -12.82 -10.10 -20.12
C ASP A 58 -12.24 -10.61 -21.45
#